data_AF-A0A351QV53-F1
#
_entry.id   AF-A0A351QV53-F1
#
_cell.length_a   1.000
_cell.length_b   1.000
_cell.length_c   1.000
_cell.angle_alpha   90.00
_cell.angle_beta   90.00
_cell.angle_gamma   90.00
#
_symmetry.space_group_name_H-M   'P 1'
#
loop_
_entity.id
_entity.type
_entity.pdbx_description
1 polymer ?
#
loop_
_entity_poly.entity_id
_entity_poly.type
_entity_poly.pdbx_seq_one_letter_code
_entity_poly.pdbx_strand_id
1 'polypeptide(L)'
;MFKLVKPSLSMEKEYIDYVTEWEATEEKIVPNAAKRDSMSFKELVNKWEEYESERMYEKGLVPSSIYFLMDEDKKIYGAIDIRHELNDYLLRYGGHIGYGIRPSQRRKGYASQMLTLALPIVKELGISKALIT
;
A
#
# COMPACT_ATOMS: atom_id res chain seq x y z
N MET A 1 19.51 0.11 2.96
CA MET A 1 18.50 0.51 3.96
C MET A 1 17.12 0.41 3.33
N PHE A 2 16.06 0.12 4.09
CA PHE A 2 14.68 0.10 3.57
C PHE A 2 13.89 1.34 3.98
N LYS A 3 12.99 1.79 3.10
CA LYS A 3 12.10 2.94 3.34
C LYS A 3 10.72 2.71 2.74
N LEU A 4 9.72 3.39 3.31
CA LEU A 4 8.41 3.54 2.69
C LEU A 4 8.42 4.75 1.78
N VAL A 5 8.00 4.56 0.53
CA VAL A 5 8.04 5.60 -0.50
C VAL A 5 6.64 5.77 -1.08
N LYS A 6 6.19 7.03 -1.20
CA LYS A 6 4.95 7.36 -1.92
C LYS A 6 5.11 7.02 -3.41
N PRO A 7 4.03 6.60 -4.10
CA PRO A 7 4.08 6.41 -5.53
C PRO A 7 4.53 7.68 -6.24
N SER A 8 5.34 7.52 -7.28
CA SER A 8 5.71 8.61 -8.18
C SER A 8 5.95 8.03 -9.58
N LEU A 9 5.81 8.86 -10.61
CA LEU A 9 6.03 8.44 -12.00
C LEU A 9 7.43 7.83 -12.25
N SER A 10 8.41 8.16 -11.41
CA SER A 10 9.77 7.61 -11.51
C SER A 10 9.88 6.12 -11.17
N MET A 11 8.83 5.51 -10.60
CA MET A 11 8.81 4.13 -10.11
C MET A 11 8.17 3.14 -11.11
N GLU A 12 7.83 3.59 -12.32
CA GLU A 12 7.04 2.78 -13.26
C GLU A 12 7.66 1.41 -13.54
N LYS A 13 8.97 1.40 -13.80
CA LYS A 13 9.71 0.17 -14.11
C LYS A 13 9.65 -0.81 -12.95
N GLU A 14 9.92 -0.34 -11.74
CA GLU A 14 9.99 -1.14 -10.52
C GLU A 14 8.61 -1.62 -10.08
N TYR A 15 7.57 -0.83 -10.33
CA TYR A 15 6.18 -1.22 -10.12
C TYR A 15 5.75 -2.33 -11.09
N ILE A 16 6.10 -2.21 -12.37
CA ILE A 16 5.81 -3.25 -13.37
C ILE A 16 6.48 -4.56 -12.96
N ASP A 17 7.77 -4.54 -12.60
CA ASP A 17 8.49 -5.72 -12.09
C ASP A 17 7.79 -6.34 -10.88
N TYR A 18 7.35 -5.50 -9.94
CA TYR A 18 6.63 -5.93 -8.75
C TYR A 18 5.30 -6.63 -9.09
N VAL A 19 4.47 -6.01 -9.94
CA VAL A 19 3.14 -6.54 -10.31
C VAL A 19 3.25 -7.81 -11.14
N THR A 20 4.17 -7.87 -12.10
CA THR A 20 4.37 -9.04 -12.96
C THR A 20 4.72 -10.29 -12.14
N GLU A 21 5.48 -10.15 -11.04
CA GLU A 21 5.75 -11.29 -10.15
C GLU A 21 4.47 -11.83 -9.49
N TRP A 22 3.60 -10.95 -9.00
CA TRP A 22 2.32 -11.38 -8.42
C TRP A 22 1.45 -12.09 -9.45
N GLU A 23 1.32 -11.51 -10.64
CA GLU A 23 0.52 -12.07 -11.73
C GLU A 23 1.02 -13.47 -12.15
N ALA A 24 2.34 -13.68 -12.16
CA ALA A 24 2.95 -14.97 -12.46
C ALA A 24 2.64 -16.07 -11.42
N THR A 25 2.23 -15.70 -10.21
CA THR A 25 1.83 -16.66 -9.16
C THR A 25 0.33 -16.97 -9.13
N GLU A 26 -0.47 -16.29 -9.95
CA GLU A 26 -1.95 -16.31 -9.90
C GLU A 26 -2.55 -15.88 -8.54
N GLU A 27 -1.72 -15.41 -7.60
CA GLU A 27 -2.16 -14.87 -6.33
C GLU A 27 -2.79 -13.48 -6.50
N LYS A 28 -3.75 -13.16 -5.62
CA LYS A 28 -4.27 -11.79 -5.54
C LYS A 28 -3.20 -10.87 -4.95
N ILE A 29 -2.98 -9.72 -5.59
CA ILE A 29 -2.10 -8.67 -5.06
C ILE A 29 -2.66 -8.15 -3.75
N VAL A 30 -1.82 -8.15 -2.71
CA VAL A 30 -2.14 -7.58 -1.40
C VAL A 30 -1.12 -6.48 -1.08
N PRO A 31 -1.57 -5.29 -0.65
CA PRO A 31 -2.96 -4.84 -0.54
C PRO A 31 -3.61 -4.65 -1.91
N ASN A 32 -4.94 -4.76 -1.97
CA ASN A 32 -5.71 -4.59 -3.21
C ASN A 32 -5.47 -3.21 -3.86
N ALA A 33 -5.16 -2.18 -3.06
CA ALA A 33 -4.81 -0.85 -3.55
C ALA A 33 -3.57 -0.85 -4.47
N ALA A 34 -2.68 -1.84 -4.36
CA ALA A 34 -1.48 -1.96 -5.20
C ALA A 34 -1.73 -2.64 -6.55
N LYS A 35 -2.98 -3.01 -6.85
CA LYS A 35 -3.35 -3.72 -8.09
C LYS A 35 -3.45 -2.74 -9.26
N ARG A 36 -3.05 -3.21 -10.45
CA ARG A 36 -3.06 -2.41 -11.68
C ARG A 36 -4.44 -2.17 -12.30
N ASP A 37 -5.39 -3.10 -12.15
CA ASP A 37 -6.77 -2.98 -12.68
C ASP A 37 -6.84 -2.45 -14.14
N SER A 38 -5.97 -2.95 -15.02
CA SER A 38 -5.86 -2.54 -16.44
C SER A 38 -5.52 -1.06 -16.70
N MET A 39 -5.14 -0.29 -15.68
CA MET A 39 -4.70 1.09 -15.81
C MET A 39 -3.22 1.18 -16.21
N SER A 40 -2.83 2.29 -16.85
CA SER A 40 -1.43 2.71 -16.97
C SER A 40 -0.86 3.09 -15.60
N PHE A 41 0.46 3.09 -15.46
CA PHE A 41 1.08 3.48 -14.18
C PHE A 41 0.79 4.94 -13.81
N LYS A 42 0.74 5.84 -14.80
CA LYS A 42 0.36 7.24 -14.59
C LYS A 42 -1.05 7.38 -14.01
N GLU A 43 -2.02 6.63 -14.54
CA GLU A 43 -3.39 6.62 -14.01
C GLU A 43 -3.44 6.08 -12.58
N LEU A 44 -2.62 5.08 -12.26
CA LEU A 44 -2.50 4.58 -10.90
C LEU A 44 -1.94 5.62 -9.93
N VAL A 45 -0.90 6.36 -10.32
CA VAL A 45 -0.35 7.45 -9.50
C VAL A 45 -1.42 8.50 -9.22
N ASN A 46 -2.14 8.94 -10.25
CA ASN A 46 -3.26 9.88 -10.08
C ASN A 46 -4.36 9.31 -9.18
N LYS A 47 -4.69 8.02 -9.33
CA LYS A 47 -5.67 7.33 -8.50
C LYS A 47 -5.23 7.30 -7.04
N TRP A 48 -3.97 6.94 -6.75
CA TRP A 48 -3.46 6.93 -5.39
C TRP A 48 -3.45 8.32 -4.75
N GLU A 49 -3.13 9.36 -5.52
CA GLU A 49 -3.26 10.75 -5.05
C GLU A 49 -4.73 11.12 -4.76
N GLU A 50 -5.69 10.70 -5.59
CA GLU A 50 -7.11 10.94 -5.35
C GLU A 50 -7.62 10.24 -4.08
N TYR A 51 -7.10 9.05 -3.78
CA TYR A 51 -7.48 8.29 -2.59
C TYR A 51 -7.10 8.97 -1.28
N GLU A 52 -6.18 9.94 -1.31
CA GLU A 52 -5.80 10.74 -0.13
C GLU A 52 -6.78 11.90 0.12
N SER A 53 -7.76 12.11 -0.76
CA SER A 53 -8.72 13.20 -0.66
C SER A 53 -9.98 12.85 0.13
N GLU A 54 -10.56 13.84 0.82
CA GLU A 54 -11.89 13.73 1.44
C GLU A 54 -13.01 13.40 0.42
N ARG A 55 -12.78 13.58 -0.89
CA ARG A 55 -13.72 13.14 -1.94
C ARG A 55 -14.02 11.65 -1.89
N MET A 56 -13.17 10.85 -1.24
CA MET A 56 -13.43 9.43 -1.03
C MET A 56 -14.72 9.17 -0.23
N TYR A 57 -15.14 10.11 0.62
CA TYR A 57 -16.42 10.01 1.35
C TYR A 57 -17.63 9.97 0.43
N GLU A 58 -17.60 10.71 -0.68
CA GLU A 58 -18.69 10.73 -1.67
C GLU A 58 -18.88 9.36 -2.34
N LYS A 59 -17.84 8.52 -2.32
CA LYS A 59 -17.83 7.15 -2.85
C LYS A 59 -18.11 6.10 -1.76
N GLY A 60 -18.44 6.52 -0.53
CA GLY A 60 -18.63 5.61 0.62
C GLY A 60 -17.33 4.96 1.11
N LEU A 61 -16.18 5.51 0.72
CA LEU A 61 -14.85 5.07 1.12
C LEU A 61 -14.26 6.05 2.14
N VAL A 62 -13.10 5.70 2.69
CA VAL A 62 -12.32 6.60 3.55
C VAL A 62 -11.02 6.97 2.83
N PRO A 63 -10.44 8.15 3.11
CA PRO A 63 -9.12 8.48 2.61
C PRO A 63 -8.08 7.43 3.01
N SER A 64 -7.20 7.07 2.07
CA SER A 64 -6.09 6.16 2.32
C SER A 64 -4.84 6.55 1.54
N SER A 65 -3.69 6.17 2.09
CA SER A 65 -2.38 6.39 1.49
C SER A 65 -1.66 5.07 1.27
N ILE A 66 -1.27 4.81 0.04
CA ILE A 66 -0.40 3.68 -0.28
C ILE A 66 1.07 4.09 -0.22
N TYR A 67 1.91 3.18 0.25
CA TYR A 67 3.37 3.28 0.23
C TYR A 67 3.98 1.97 -0.25
N PHE A 68 5.14 2.05 -0.90
CA PHE A 68 5.93 0.90 -1.30
C PHE A 68 7.17 0.76 -0.43
N LEU A 69 7.46 -0.46 0.03
CA LEU A 69 8.72 -0.77 0.70
C LEU A 69 9.83 -0.91 -0.34
N MET A 70 10.82 -0.03 -0.28
CA MET A 70 11.92 0.02 -1.23
C MET A 70 13.27 -0.03 -0.55
N ASP A 71 14.25 -0.64 -1.20
CA ASP A 71 15.67 -0.56 -0.84
C ASP A 71 16.37 0.63 -1.54
N GLU A 72 17.71 0.66 -1.44
CA GLU A 72 18.54 1.69 -2.06
C GLU A 72 18.62 1.55 -3.58
N ASP A 73 18.49 0.33 -4.11
CA ASP A 73 18.47 0.00 -5.54
C ASP A 73 17.08 0.20 -6.17
N LYS A 74 16.16 0.83 -5.42
CA LYS A 74 14.76 1.11 -5.78
C LYS A 74 13.91 -0.14 -6.02
N LYS A 75 14.34 -1.33 -5.61
CA LYS A 75 13.51 -2.53 -5.72
C LYS A 75 12.31 -2.45 -4.79
N ILE A 76 11.12 -2.73 -5.29
CA ILE A 76 9.89 -2.83 -4.48
C ILE A 76 9.79 -4.25 -3.89
N TYR A 77 9.60 -4.31 -2.57
CA TYR A 77 9.47 -5.56 -1.79
C TYR A 77 8.03 -5.85 -1.37
N GLY A 78 7.20 -4.82 -1.30
CA GLY A 78 5.83 -4.91 -0.83
C GLY A 78 5.16 -3.55 -0.86
N ALA A 79 3.86 -3.56 -0.55
CA ALA A 79 3.08 -2.35 -0.42
C ALA A 79 2.26 -2.38 0.88
N ILE A 80 1.95 -1.19 1.37
CA ILE A 80 1.14 -0.95 2.55
C ILE A 80 0.14 0.17 2.26
N ASP A 81 -1.13 -0.11 2.45
CA ASP A 81 -2.25 0.82 2.33
C ASP A 81 -2.71 1.21 3.74
N ILE A 82 -2.63 2.49 4.05
CA ILE A 82 -2.94 3.08 5.36
C ILE A 82 -4.20 3.91 5.20
N ARG A 83 -5.30 3.43 5.76
CA ARG A 83 -6.58 4.14 5.85
C ARG A 83 -6.50 5.14 7.00
N HIS A 84 -6.87 6.38 6.72
CA HIS A 84 -6.70 7.50 7.65
C HIS A 84 -7.70 7.43 8.80
N GLU A 85 -8.76 6.64 8.64
CA GLU A 85 -9.76 6.34 9.64
C GLU A 85 -10.50 5.04 9.31
N LEU A 86 -11.47 4.67 10.15
CA LEU A 86 -12.33 3.51 9.94
C LEU A 86 -13.79 3.91 9.90
N ASN A 87 -14.49 3.44 8.87
CA ASN A 87 -15.94 3.34 8.88
C ASN A 87 -16.38 1.99 9.49
N ASP A 88 -17.69 1.78 9.67
CA ASP A 88 -18.25 0.57 10.28
C ASP A 88 -17.81 -0.73 9.61
N TYR A 89 -17.63 -0.70 8.29
CA TYR A 89 -17.16 -1.86 7.53
C TYR A 89 -15.70 -2.16 7.85
N LEU A 90 -14.83 -1.15 7.79
CA LEU A 90 -13.40 -1.29 8.06
C LEU A 90 -13.12 -1.67 9.51
N LEU A 91 -13.93 -1.18 10.45
CA LEU A 91 -13.83 -1.56 11.86
C LEU A 91 -14.08 -3.05 12.09
N ARG A 92 -14.87 -3.70 11.22
CA ARG A 92 -15.22 -5.13 11.33
C ARG A 92 -14.34 -6.03 10.46
N TYR A 93 -13.93 -5.56 9.29
CA TYR A 93 -13.37 -6.44 8.24
C TYR A 93 -12.04 -5.99 7.62
N GLY A 94 -11.51 -4.80 7.93
CA GLY A 94 -10.35 -4.27 7.20
C GLY A 94 -9.23 -3.61 8.03
N GLY A 95 -9.56 -2.96 9.13
CA GLY A 95 -8.60 -2.18 9.92
C GLY A 95 -8.01 -0.98 9.18
N HIS A 96 -7.01 -0.36 9.80
CA HIS A 96 -6.31 0.81 9.27
C HIS A 96 -5.24 0.41 8.25
N ILE A 97 -4.67 -0.78 8.37
CA ILE A 97 -3.49 -1.17 7.60
C ILE A 97 -3.77 -2.47 6.84
N GLY A 98 -3.73 -2.41 5.52
CA GLY A 98 -3.63 -3.58 4.66
C GLY A 98 -2.25 -3.63 4.01
N TYR A 99 -1.55 -4.76 4.05
CA TYR A 99 -0.19 -4.83 3.52
C TYR A 99 0.19 -6.22 3.01
N GLY A 100 1.16 -6.26 2.10
CA GLY A 100 1.64 -7.52 1.52
C GLY A 100 3.04 -7.41 0.95
N ILE A 101 3.74 -8.54 0.98
CA ILE A 101 5.11 -8.70 0.48
C ILE A 101 5.06 -9.54 -0.79
N ARG A 102 5.81 -9.10 -1.81
CA ARG A 102 5.89 -9.82 -3.09
C ARG A 102 6.33 -11.27 -2.89
N PRO A 103 5.77 -12.24 -3.63
CA PRO A 103 5.91 -13.67 -3.36
C PRO A 103 7.33 -14.15 -3.04
N SER A 104 8.32 -13.80 -3.88
CA SER A 104 9.72 -14.22 -3.77
C SER A 104 10.46 -13.67 -2.54
N GLN A 105 9.89 -12.67 -1.87
CA GLN A 105 10.50 -11.98 -0.73
C GLN A 105 9.82 -12.31 0.61
N ARG A 106 8.82 -13.20 0.62
CA ARG A 106 8.14 -13.63 1.85
C ARG A 106 9.07 -14.45 2.75
N ARG A 107 8.74 -14.51 4.05
CA ARG A 107 9.50 -15.19 5.12
C ARG A 107 10.93 -14.70 5.34
N LYS A 108 11.23 -13.46 4.93
CA LYS A 108 12.54 -12.79 5.14
C LYS A 108 12.48 -11.62 6.13
N GLY A 109 11.37 -11.44 6.85
CA GLY A 109 11.18 -10.37 7.83
C GLY A 109 10.69 -9.02 7.28
N TYR A 110 10.56 -8.87 5.95
CA TYR A 110 10.16 -7.59 5.34
C TYR A 110 8.77 -7.10 5.74
N ALA A 111 7.83 -8.01 6.01
CA ALA A 111 6.50 -7.66 6.51
C ALA A 111 6.58 -6.88 7.84
N SER A 112 7.35 -7.39 8.81
CA SER A 112 7.53 -6.78 10.12
C SER A 112 8.29 -5.46 10.01
N GLN A 113 9.29 -5.40 9.13
CA GLN A 113 10.03 -4.16 8.86
C GLN A 113 9.13 -3.09 8.23
N MET A 114 8.30 -3.46 7.24
CA MET A 114 7.36 -2.54 6.59
C MET A 114 6.35 -1.97 7.58
N LEU A 115 5.81 -2.81 8.45
CA LEU A 115 4.88 -2.37 9.49
C LEU A 115 5.57 -1.43 10.48
N THR A 116 6.79 -1.74 10.91
CA THR A 116 7.59 -0.87 11.80
C THR A 116 7.79 0.53 11.20
N LEU A 117 8.09 0.60 9.90
CA LEU A 117 8.25 1.88 9.18
C LEU A 117 6.92 2.63 9.00
N ALA A 118 5.78 1.94 9.00
CA ALA A 118 4.47 2.55 8.84
C ALA A 118 3.90 3.15 10.14
N LEU A 119 4.28 2.62 11.31
CA LEU A 119 3.74 3.10 12.60
C LEU A 119 3.97 4.60 12.85
N PRO A 120 5.14 5.21 12.54
CA PRO A 120 5.30 6.66 12.63
C PRO A 120 4.33 7.44 11.73
N ILE A 121 4.11 6.97 10.49
CA ILE A 121 3.17 7.59 9.54
C ILE A 121 1.74 7.53 10.10
N VAL A 122 1.33 6.37 10.62
CA VAL A 122 0.02 6.18 11.25
C VAL A 122 -0.16 7.12 12.44
N LYS A 123 0.89 7.30 13.25
CA LYS A 123 0.87 8.23 14.38
C LYS A 123 0.76 9.69 13.93
N GLU A 124 1.44 10.08 12.86
CA GLU A 124 1.34 11.43 12.26
C GLU A 124 -0.07 11.74 11.75
N LEU A 125 -0.81 10.71 11.31
CA LEU A 125 -2.24 10.80 10.97
C LEU A 125 -3.18 10.90 12.19
N GLY A 126 -2.64 10.96 13.42
CA GLY A 126 -3.44 11.06 14.64
C GLY A 126 -4.00 9.72 15.15
N ILE A 127 -3.64 8.60 14.52
CA ILE A 127 -4.12 7.27 14.90
C ILE A 127 -3.23 6.71 16.03
N SER A 128 -3.74 6.74 17.26
CA SER A 128 -3.02 6.24 18.44
C SER A 128 -3.03 4.71 18.59
N LYS A 129 -4.01 4.03 17.98
CA LYS A 129 -4.15 2.58 17.97
C LYS A 129 -4.56 2.11 16.58
N ALA A 130 -3.63 1.45 15.88
CA ALA A 130 -3.89 0.88 14.57
C ALA A 130 -4.54 -0.51 14.68
N LEU A 131 -5.75 -0.65 14.16
CA LEU A 131 -6.36 -1.96 13.90
C LEU A 131 -5.75 -2.57 12.64
N ILE A 132 -5.36 -3.84 12.70
CA ILE A 132 -4.86 -4.64 11.58
C ILE A 132 -5.65 -5.95 11.59
N THR A 133 -6.15 -6.38 10.45
CA THR A 133 -6.99 -7.58 10.30
C THR A 133 -6.43 -8.51 9.23
#